data_AF-A0A2N4YWF1-F1
#
_entry.id   AF-A0A2N4YWF1-F1
#
_cell.length_a   1.000
_cell.length_b   1.000
_cell.length_c   1.000
_cell.angle_alpha   90.00
_cell.angle_beta   90.00
_cell.angle_gamma   90.00
#
_symmetry.space_group_name_H-M   'P 1'
#
loop_
_entity.id
_entity.type
_entity.pdbx_description
1 polymer ?
#
loop_
_entity_poly.entity_id
_entity_poly.type
_entity_poly.pdbx_seq_one_letter_code
_entity_poly.pdbx_strand_id
1 'polypeptide(L)' 'MLGLKRVHHIAIIATDYARSKAFYCDILGFTLQSEFYRAERDSWKGDLALNGEY' A
#
# COMPACT_ATOMS: atom_id res chain seq x y z
N MET A 1 5.40 -9.15 27.71
CA MET A 1 4.46 -9.50 26.63
C MET A 1 4.97 -8.82 25.35
N LEU A 2 5.25 -9.57 24.29
CA LEU A 2 5.66 -9.02 22.98
C LEU A 2 4.40 -8.80 22.13
N GLY A 3 3.95 -7.55 22.04
CA GLY A 3 2.83 -7.15 21.18
C GLY A 3 3.32 -6.40 19.94
N LEU A 4 2.56 -6.49 18.85
CA LEU A 4 2.82 -5.69 17.64
C LEU A 4 2.54 -4.21 17.95
N LYS A 5 3.57 -3.37 17.88
CA LYS A 5 3.46 -1.94 18.25
C LYS A 5 3.15 -1.04 17.07
N ARG A 6 3.66 -1.39 15.89
CA ARG A 6 3.57 -0.58 14.67
C ARG A 6 3.80 -1.45 13.44
N VAL A 7 3.24 -1.03 12.31
CA VAL A 7 3.60 -1.54 10.98
C VAL A 7 4.55 -0.53 10.35
N HIS A 8 5.80 -0.92 10.12
CA HIS A 8 6.84 -0.05 9.53
C HIS A 8 6.70 0.07 8.01
N HIS A 9 6.12 -0.92 7.35
CA HIS A 9 6.03 -0.90 5.90
C HIS A 9 4.85 -1.72 5.43
N ILE A 10 4.11 -1.17 4.47
CA ILE A 10 3.03 -1.85 3.77
C ILE A 10 3.30 -1.69 2.27
N ALA A 11 3.36 -2.81 1.55
CA ALA A 11 3.43 -2.82 0.10
C ALA A 11 2.32 -3.71 -0.47
N ILE A 12 1.62 -3.18 -1.46
CA ILE A 12 0.61 -3.92 -2.21
C ILE A 12 1.10 -4.13 -3.64
N ILE A 13 0.81 -5.31 -4.20
CA ILE A 13 1.01 -5.63 -5.61
C ILE A 13 -0.34 -6.05 -6.16
N ALA A 14 -0.82 -5.37 -7.19
CA ALA A 14 -2.15 -5.61 -7.75
C ALA A 14 -2.17 -5.51 -9.28
N THR A 15 -3.07 -6.29 -9.89
CA THR A 15 -3.39 -6.22 -11.32
C THR A 15 -4.39 -5.09 -11.60
N ASP A 16 -5.52 -5.04 -10.88
CA ASP A 16 -6.43 -3.87 -10.89
C ASP A 16 -6.01 -2.87 -9.81
N TYR A 17 -4.92 -2.16 -10.11
CA TYR A 17 -4.27 -1.28 -9.14
C TYR A 17 -5.12 -0.08 -8.73
N ALA A 18 -5.89 0.49 -9.65
CA ALA A 18 -6.76 1.62 -9.35
C ALA A 18 -7.82 1.22 -8.30
N ARG A 19 -8.45 0.06 -8.46
CA ARG A 19 -9.41 -0.46 -7.48
C ARG A 19 -8.76 -0.74 -6.14
N SER A 20 -7.59 -1.38 -6.13
CA SER A 20 -6.86 -1.65 -4.89
C SER A 20 -6.47 -0.34 -4.18
N LYS A 21 -5.91 0.62 -4.90
CA LYS A 21 -5.53 1.94 -4.37
C LYS A 21 -6.72 2.65 -3.73
N ALA A 22 -7.87 2.70 -4.40
CA ALA A 22 -9.08 3.29 -3.84
C ALA A 22 -9.54 2.58 -2.55
N PHE A 23 -9.47 1.26 -2.51
CA PHE A 23 -9.79 0.52 -1.29
C PHE A 23 -8.84 0.87 -0.13
N TYR A 24 -7.52 0.85 -0.35
CA TYR A 24 -6.57 1.12 0.73
C TYR A 24 -6.53 2.60 1.14
N CYS A 25 -6.64 3.53 0.20
CA CYS A 25 -6.56 4.96 0.49
C CYS A 25 -7.91 5.56 0.91
N ASP A 26 -8.97 5.29 0.15
CA ASP A 26 -10.25 6.00 0.34
C ASP A 26 -11.14 5.30 1.38
N ILE A 27 -11.10 3.96 1.41
CA ILE A 27 -11.93 3.18 2.35
C ILE A 27 -11.18 2.93 3.65
N LEU A 28 -9.92 2.47 3.59
CA LEU A 28 -9.12 2.18 4.79
C LEU A 28 -8.33 3.38 5.33
N GLY A 29 -8.23 4.48 4.58
CA GLY A 29 -7.56 5.70 5.04
C GLY A 29 -6.03 5.63 5.04
N PHE A 30 -5.42 4.70 4.32
CA PHE A 30 -3.95 4.61 4.24
C PHE A 30 -3.40 5.71 3.34
N THR A 31 -2.21 6.18 3.64
CA THR A 31 -1.53 7.18 2.82
C THR A 31 -0.66 6.49 1.79
N LEU A 32 -0.87 6.81 0.51
CA LEU A 32 0.03 6.37 -0.55
C LEU A 32 1.36 7.13 -0.45
N GLN A 33 2.46 6.40 -0.31
CA GLN A 33 3.81 6.96 -0.22
C GLN A 33 4.51 6.94 -1.58
N SER A 34 4.42 5.83 -2.32
CA SER A 34 4.94 5.76 -3.68
C SER A 34 4.21 4.68 -4.48
N GLU A 35 4.21 4.82 -5.80
CA GLU A 35 3.68 3.80 -6.70
C GLU A 35 4.50 3.70 -7.97
N PHE A 36 4.65 2.48 -8.48
CA PHE A 36 5.38 2.23 -9.72
C PHE A 36 4.84 1.03 -10.47
N TYR A 37 4.80 1.19 -11.79
CA TYR A 37 4.44 0.15 -12.72
C TYR A 37 5.63 -0.77 -12.99
N ARG A 38 5.41 -2.08 -12.95
CA ARG A 38 6.41 -3.11 -13.21
C ARG A 38 6.11 -3.79 -14.54
N ALA A 39 6.70 -3.26 -15.62
CA ALA A 39 6.42 -3.70 -16.98
C ALA A 39 6.66 -5.22 -17.19
N GLU A 40 7.70 -5.78 -16.58
CA GLU A 40 8.03 -7.22 -16.68
C GLU A 40 6.94 -8.15 -16.14
N ARG A 41 6.09 -7.62 -15.25
CA ARG A 41 5.07 -8.39 -14.53
C ARG A 41 3.66 -7.84 -14.72
N ASP A 42 3.47 -6.90 -15.65
CA ASP A 42 2.20 -6.21 -15.93
C ASP A 42 1.37 -5.93 -14.66
N SER A 43 2.01 -5.26 -13.70
CA SER A 43 1.42 -5.03 -12.39
C SER A 43 1.99 -3.79 -11.75
N TRP A 44 1.24 -3.23 -10.81
CA TRP A 44 1.67 -2.09 -10.03
C TRP A 44 2.09 -2.52 -8.64
N LYS A 45 3.05 -1.80 -8.10
CA LYS A 45 3.35 -1.80 -6.67
C LYS A 45 2.99 -0.45 -6.08
N GLY A 46 2.29 -0.44 -4.96
CA GLY A 46 2.05 0.74 -4.13
C GLY A 46 2.62 0.54 -2.73
N ASP A 47 3.43 1.47 -2.26
CA ASP A 47 3.91 1.54 -0.88
C ASP A 47 2.98 2.46 -0.08
N LEU A 48 2.49 1.97 1.06
CA LEU A 48 1.46 2.60 1.88
C LEU A 48 1.94 2.84 3.32
N ALA A 49 1.40 3.87 3.96
CA ALA A 49 1.59 4.17 5.37
C ALA A 49 0.27 4.11 6.13
N LEU A 50 0.32 3.64 7.37
CA LEU A 50 -0.81 3.63 8.29
C LEU A 50 -0.72 4.87 9.18
N ASN A 51 -1.76 5.69 9.24
CA ASN A 51 -1.78 6.94 10.01
C ASN A 51 -0.67 7.95 9.62
N GLY A 52 -0.20 7.90 8.37
CA GLY A 52 0.93 8.72 7.91
C GLY A 52 2.29 8.29 8.47
N GLU A 53 2.35 7.20 9.26
CA GLU A 53 3.59 6.60 9.73
C GLU A 53 4.05 5.51 8.77
N TYR A 54 5.30 5.66 8.31
CA TYR A 54 6.05 4.70 7.52
C TYR A 54 7.27 4.27 8.36
#